data_AF-A0A3A4K7K6-F1
#
_entry.id   AF-A0A3A4K7K6-F1
#
_cell.length_a   1.000
_cell.length_b   1.000
_cell.length_c   1.000
_cell.angle_alpha   90.00
_cell.angle_beta   90.00
_cell.angle_gamma   90.00
#
_symmetry.space_group_name_H-M   'P 1'
#
loop_
_entity.id
_entity.type
_entity.pdbx_description
1 polymer ?
#
loop_
_entity_poly.entity_id
_entity_poly.type
_entity_poly.pdbx_seq_one_letter_code
_entity_poly.pdbx_strand_id
1 'polypeptide(L)' 'MMSLETSITQLGNLLLGDKSGHLYRLVLEKVEKPLFEHILTRTAGNQLRAAKILGINRNTMRSKIKKLGIQIEKYRLGHG' A
#
# COMPACT_ATOMS: atom_id res chain seq x y z
N MET A 1 1.92 -22.96 2.97
CA MET A 1 2.07 -21.49 2.83
C MET A 1 2.42 -21.22 1.37
N MET A 2 1.65 -20.44 0.61
CA MET A 2 2.06 -20.05 -0.74
C MET A 2 3.24 -19.07 -0.66
N SER A 3 4.20 -19.16 -1.58
CA SER A 3 5.29 -18.17 -1.64
C SER A 3 4.77 -16.85 -2.18
N LEU A 4 5.40 -15.74 -1.76
CA LEU A 4 5.08 -14.40 -2.27
C LEU A 4 5.22 -14.31 -3.80
N GLU A 5 6.20 -15.01 -4.36
CA GLU A 5 6.41 -15.11 -5.81
C GLU A 5 5.18 -15.67 -6.52
N THR A 6 4.59 -16.74 -5.99
CA THR A 6 3.37 -17.34 -6.55
C THR A 6 2.19 -16.37 -6.46
N SER A 7 2.01 -15.68 -5.32
CA SER A 7 0.92 -14.71 -5.15
C SER A 7 1.03 -13.50 -6.09
N ILE A 8 2.25 -12.97 -6.30
CA ILE A 8 2.48 -11.85 -7.22
C ILE A 8 2.23 -12.29 -8.68
N THR A 9 2.68 -13.50 -9.05
CA THR A 9 2.46 -14.05 -10.39
C THR A 9 0.97 -14.22 -10.68
N GLN A 10 0.22 -14.78 -9.73
CA GLN A 10 -1.23 -14.93 -9.84
C GLN A 10 -1.94 -13.56 -9.94
N LEU A 11 -1.53 -12.58 -9.14
CA LEU A 11 -2.04 -11.21 -9.22
C LEU A 11 -1.80 -10.60 -10.61
N GLY A 12 -0.61 -10.78 -11.17
CA GLY A 12 -0.28 -10.33 -12.53
C GLY A 12 -1.22 -10.92 -13.58
N ASN A 13 -1.44 -12.24 -13.51
CA ASN A 13 -2.33 -12.94 -14.43
C ASN A 13 -3.79 -12.48 -14.32
N LEU A 14 -4.28 -12.18 -13.11
CA LEU A 14 -5.63 -11.64 -12.90
C LEU A 14 -5.79 -10.23 -13.50
N LEU A 15 -4.75 -9.40 -13.43
CA LEU A 15 -4.77 -8.03 -13.92
C LEU A 15 -4.44 -7.91 -15.42
N LEU A 16 -3.83 -8.94 -16.02
CA LEU A 16 -3.49 -9.02 -17.45
C LEU A 16 -4.71 -8.95 -18.37
N GLY A 17 -5.90 -9.30 -17.87
CA GLY A 17 -7.16 -9.19 -18.63
C GLY A 17 -7.54 -7.76 -19.02
N ASP A 18 -6.97 -6.77 -18.32
CA ASP A 18 -7.15 -5.34 -18.59
C ASP A 18 -6.00 -4.86 -19.50
N LYS A 19 -6.23 -4.79 -20.82
CA LYS A 19 -5.25 -4.44 -21.87
C LYS A 19 -4.79 -2.98 -21.84
N SER A 20 -4.83 -2.33 -20.68
CA SER A 20 -4.60 -0.89 -20.50
C SER A 20 -3.13 -0.49 -20.42
N GLY A 21 -2.18 -1.43 -20.50
CA GLY A 21 -0.74 -1.11 -20.39
C GLY A 21 -0.33 -0.60 -19.01
N HIS A 22 -1.14 -0.86 -17.98
CA HIS A 22 -0.95 -0.36 -16.61
C HIS A 22 -0.62 -1.45 -15.60
N LEU A 23 -0.36 -2.69 -16.05
CA LEU A 23 -0.13 -3.86 -15.21
C LEU A 23 0.90 -3.61 -14.10
N TYR A 24 2.07 -3.06 -14.47
CA TYR A 24 3.13 -2.75 -13.49
C TYR A 24 2.62 -1.83 -12.37
N ARG A 25 1.89 -0.77 -12.73
CA ARG A 25 1.33 0.19 -11.76
C ARG A 25 0.29 -0.49 -10.87
N LEU A 26 -0.62 -1.27 -11.44
CA LEU A 26 -1.69 -1.94 -10.71
C LEU A 26 -1.13 -2.97 -9.71
N VAL A 27 -0.17 -3.78 -10.15
CA VAL A 27 0.53 -4.75 -9.29
C VAL A 27 1.22 -4.01 -8.14
N LEU A 28 1.97 -2.94 -8.45
CA LEU A 28 2.68 -2.18 -7.43
C LEU A 28 1.72 -1.57 -6.40
N GLU A 29 0.60 -1.00 -6.84
CA GLU A 29 -0.41 -0.44 -5.92
C GLU A 29 -1.04 -1.50 -5.02
N LYS A 30 -1.29 -2.71 -5.55
CA LYS A 30 -1.84 -3.84 -4.77
C LYS A 30 -0.86 -4.38 -3.74
N VAL A 31 0.44 -4.29 -3.99
CA VAL A 31 1.49 -4.69 -3.04
C VAL A 31 1.79 -3.59 -2.04
N GLU A 32 1.89 -2.33 -2.49
CA GLU A 32 2.23 -1.20 -1.62
C GLU A 32 1.10 -0.86 -0.64
N LYS A 33 -0.17 -0.90 -1.06
CA LYS A 33 -1.30 -0.54 -0.20
C LYS A 33 -1.31 -1.30 1.13
N PRO A 34 -1.28 -2.65 1.19
CA PRO A 34 -1.30 -3.36 2.46
C PRO A 34 -0.07 -3.06 3.33
N LEU A 35 1.11 -2.82 2.73
CA LEU A 35 2.30 -2.40 3.48
C LEU A 35 2.10 -1.04 4.15
N PHE A 36 1.57 -0.06 3.42
CA PHE A 36 1.32 1.28 3.96
C PHE A 36 0.24 1.26 5.04
N GLU A 37 -0.86 0.54 4.82
CA GLU A 37 -1.94 0.37 5.79
C GLU A 37 -1.42 -0.31 7.06
N HIS A 38 -0.59 -1.35 6.95
CA HIS A 38 0.02 -2.02 8.10
C HIS A 38 0.83 -1.06 8.99
N ILE A 39 1.68 -0.23 8.37
CA ILE A 39 2.49 0.74 9.12
C ILE A 39 1.63 1.88 9.69
N LEU A 40 0.60 2.33 8.97
CA LEU A 40 -0.34 3.33 9.49
C LEU A 40 -1.10 2.81 10.71
N THR A 41 -1.53 1.54 10.71
CA THR A 41 -2.10 0.88 11.90
C THR A 41 -1.11 0.89 13.06
N ARG A 42 0.13 0.44 12.85
CA ARG A 42 1.18 0.41 13.89
C ARG A 42 1.54 1.80 14.45
N THR A 43 1.28 2.85 13.69
CA THR A 43 1.62 4.23 14.07
C THR A 43 0.40 5.06 14.45
N ALA A 44 -0.77 4.44 14.60
CA ALA A 44 -2.04 5.11 14.90
C ALA A 44 -2.31 6.31 13.96
N GLY A 45 -2.07 6.11 12.65
CA GLY A 45 -2.23 7.15 11.63
C GLY A 45 -1.15 8.24 11.62
N ASN A 46 -0.09 8.14 12.44
CA ASN A 46 1.01 9.10 12.43
C ASN A 46 1.91 8.93 11.20
N GLN A 47 1.61 9.70 10.15
CA GLN A 47 2.32 9.66 8.87
C GLN A 47 3.81 9.95 8.97
N LEU A 48 4.25 10.82 9.89
CA LEU A 48 5.66 11.14 10.05
C LEU A 48 6.44 9.95 10.59
N ARG A 49 5.89 9.27 11.61
CA ARG A 49 6.45 8.02 12.14
C ARG A 49 6.38 6.91 11.11
N ALA A 50 5.26 6.79 10.39
CA ALA A 50 5.11 5.80 9.32
C ALA A 50 6.15 5.97 8.21
N ALA A 51 6.37 7.21 7.75
CA ALA A 51 7.39 7.53 6.75
C ALA A 51 8.80 7.17 7.23
N LYS A 52 9.11 7.42 8.51
CA LYS A 52 10.40 7.04 9.11
C LYS A 52 10.57 5.52 9.16
N ILE A 53 9.55 4.76 9.53
CA ILE A 53 9.60 3.29 9.57
C ILE A 53 9.76 2.71 8.15
N LEU A 54 9.04 3.27 7.18
CA LEU A 54 9.14 2.86 5.77
C LEU A 54 10.43 3.33 5.09
N GLY A 55 11.22 4.20 5.73
CA GLY A 55 12.45 4.74 5.16
C GLY A 55 12.23 5.69 3.98
N ILE A 56 11.07 6.35 3.90
CA ILE A 56 10.71 7.24 2.80
C ILE A 56 10.52 8.69 3.26
N ASN A 57 10.66 9.63 2.32
CA ASN A 57 10.37 11.03 2.57
C ASN A 57 8.88 11.22 2.94
N ARG A 58 8.58 12.13 3.87
CA ARG A 58 7.19 12.50 4.25
C ARG A 58 6.32 12.95 3.06
N ASN A 59 6.91 13.59 2.06
CA ASN A 59 6.21 14.01 0.85
C ASN A 59 5.80 12.80 0.01
N THR A 60 6.69 11.80 -0.09
CA THR A 60 6.40 10.51 -0.71
C THR A 60 5.32 9.75 0.05
N MET A 61 5.37 9.77 1.39
CA MET A 61 4.31 9.17 2.22
C MET A 61 2.94 9.78 1.90
N ARG A 62 2.83 11.11 1.90
CA ARG A 62 1.58 11.81 1.58
C ARG A 62 1.08 11.52 0.16
N SER A 63 1.98 11.53 -0.84
CA SER A 63 1.60 11.26 -2.22
C SER A 63 1.15 9.81 -2.43
N LYS A 64 1.82 8.85 -1.77
CA LYS A 64 1.44 7.43 -1.79
C LYS A 64 0.11 7.17 -1.11
N ILE A 65 -0.16 7.76 0.06
CA ILE A 65 -1.47 7.66 0.73
C ILE A 65 -2.59 8.14 -0.21
N LYS A 66 -2.42 9.31 -0.84
CA LYS A 66 -3.39 9.85 -1.79
C LYS A 66 -3.57 8.92 -2.99
N LYS A 67 -2.47 8.46 -3.59
CA LYS A 67 -2.48 7.60 -4.78
C LYS A 67 -3.13 6.23 -4.52
N LEU A 68 -2.87 5.63 -3.36
CA LEU A 68 -3.40 4.33 -2.96
C LEU A 68 -4.84 4.41 -2.41
N GLY A 69 -5.40 5.63 -2.31
CA GLY A 69 -6.75 5.86 -1.79
C GLY A 69 -6.89 5.46 -0.31
N ILE A 70 -5.86 5.69 0.49
CA ILE A 70 -5.86 5.32 1.92
C ILE A 70 -6.48 6.45 2.74
N GLN A 71 -7.49 6.11 3.54
CA GLN A 71 -8.18 7.05 4.43
C GLN A 71 -7.54 7.03 5.81
N ILE A 72 -6.75 8.07 6.12
CA ILE A 72 -5.92 8.11 7.33
C ILE A 72 -6.75 8.08 8.63
N GLU A 73 -7.92 8.69 8.62
CA GLU A 73 -8.81 8.77 9.79
C GLU A 73 -9.17 7.39 10.36
N LYS A 74 -9.21 6.36 9.51
CA LYS A 74 -9.43 4.96 9.93
C LYS A 74 -8.39 4.48 10.95
N TYR A 75 -7.18 5.01 10.91
CA TYR A 75 -6.07 4.56 11.76
C TYR A 75 -5.83 5.45 12.97
N ARG A 76 -6.45 6.64 12.99
CA ARG A 76 -6.33 7.62 14.10
C ARG A 76 -7.39 7.39 15.17
N LEU A 77 -8.57 6.97 14.75
CA LEU A 77 -9.62 6.53 15.64
C LEU A 77 -9.21 5.13 16.12
N GLY A 78 -8.85 5.03 17.40
CA GLY A 78 -8.62 3.75 18.04
C GLY A 78 -9.78 2.85 17.70
N HIS A 79 -9.49 1.73 17.05
CA HIS A 79 -10.41 0.61 17.04
C HIS A 79 -10.55 0.20 18.51
N GLY A 80 -11.58 0.74 19.17
CA GLY A 80 -12.13 0.18 20.40
C GLY A 80 -12.76 -1.17 20.09
#